data_AF-A0A1G3VUJ8-F1
#
_entry.id   AF-A0A1G3VUJ8-F1
#
_cell.length_a   1.000
_cell.length_b   1.000
_cell.length_c   1.000
_cell.angle_alpha   90.00
_cell.angle_beta   90.00
_cell.angle_gamma   90.00
#
_symmetry.space_group_name_H-M   'P 1'
#
loop_
_entity.id
_entity.type
_entity.pdbx_description
1 polymer ?
#
loop_
_entity_poly.entity_id
_entity_poly.type
_entity_poly.pdbx_seq_one_letter_code
_entity_poly.pdbx_strand_id
1 'polypeptide(L)'
;MNPIVHPPGVLLNAGRVERSRGEFYFYEEGVTPGVVKVIEGLDRERLALGAAYGIALTPVAEGFAKAGFGPRGDLWSVINGSRMLTALRAPGQLDTRWLTEDIPYGLATWTALAEKIGVEMPVARSLIALGSALLGRDFEAERRDLRALGIDNLPVESLARYLETGGKE
;
A
#
# COMPACT_ATOMS: atom_id res chain seq x y z
N MET A 1 3.22 5.35 -2.92
CA MET A 1 1.76 5.07 -2.79
C MET A 1 1.38 3.69 -3.29
N ASN A 2 2.25 3.01 -4.06
CA ASN A 2 2.04 1.67 -4.60
C ASN A 2 1.44 0.66 -3.59
N PRO A 3 1.97 0.49 -2.36
CA PRO A 3 1.43 -0.53 -1.44
C PRO A 3 -0.01 -0.28 -0.99
N ILE A 4 -0.52 0.94 -1.16
CA ILE A 4 -1.91 1.29 -0.81
C ILE A 4 -2.87 0.84 -1.91
N VAL A 5 -2.40 0.75 -3.16
CA VAL A 5 -3.26 0.57 -4.33
C VAL A 5 -3.08 -0.80 -4.96
N HIS A 6 -1.84 -1.25 -5.18
CA HIS A 6 -1.61 -2.46 -5.95
C HIS A 6 -2.06 -3.73 -5.21
N PRO A 7 -1.72 -3.97 -3.92
CA PRO A 7 -2.19 -5.15 -3.22
C PRO A 7 -3.73 -5.30 -3.20
N PRO A 8 -4.53 -4.32 -2.73
CA PRO A 8 -5.98 -4.47 -2.77
C PRO A 8 -6.51 -4.59 -4.20
N GLY A 9 -5.95 -3.85 -5.17
CA GLY A 9 -6.39 -3.94 -6.56
C GLY A 9 -6.11 -5.29 -7.21
N VAL A 10 -4.95 -5.90 -6.96
CA VAL A 10 -4.60 -7.22 -7.52
C VAL A 10 -5.35 -8.33 -6.79
N LEU A 11 -5.36 -8.32 -5.46
CA LEU A 11 -5.98 -9.39 -4.65
C LEU A 11 -7.49 -9.47 -4.90
N LEU A 12 -8.18 -8.33 -4.97
CA LEU A 12 -9.63 -8.29 -5.24
C LEU A 12 -9.97 -8.58 -6.71
N ASN A 13 -8.97 -8.68 -7.59
CA ASN A 13 -9.14 -9.01 -9.00
C ASN A 13 -8.33 -10.25 -9.43
N ALA A 14 -7.89 -11.11 -8.50
CA ALA A 14 -6.93 -12.18 -8.80
C ALA A 14 -7.39 -13.11 -9.93
N GLY A 15 -8.65 -13.58 -9.88
CA GLY A 15 -9.20 -14.43 -10.95
C GLY A 15 -9.32 -13.71 -12.29
N ARG A 16 -9.53 -12.38 -12.31
CA ARG A 16 -9.56 -11.58 -13.55
C ARG A 16 -8.15 -11.44 -14.12
N VAL A 17 -7.14 -11.20 -13.28
CA VAL A 17 -5.72 -11.17 -13.68
C VAL A 17 -5.34 -12.46 -14.40
N GLU A 18 -5.59 -13.63 -13.80
CA GLU A 18 -5.26 -14.93 -14.39
C GLU A 18 -6.04 -15.22 -15.69
N ARG A 19 -7.31 -14.81 -15.74
CA ARG A 19 -8.20 -15.15 -16.86
C ARG A 19 -8.04 -14.23 -18.07
N SER A 20 -7.69 -12.97 -17.85
CA SER A 20 -7.72 -11.90 -18.86
C SER A 20 -6.72 -12.08 -20.00
N ARG A 21 -5.67 -12.90 -19.83
CA ARG A 21 -4.55 -13.01 -20.79
C ARG A 21 -3.91 -11.65 -21.10
N GLY A 22 -3.87 -10.75 -20.12
CA GLY A 22 -3.32 -9.40 -20.25
C GLY A 22 -4.29 -8.37 -20.82
N GLU A 23 -5.51 -8.74 -21.18
CA GLU A 23 -6.59 -7.83 -21.60
C GLU A 23 -7.45 -7.43 -20.39
N PHE A 24 -6.82 -6.80 -19.41
CA PHE A 24 -7.47 -6.24 -18.22
C PHE A 24 -6.79 -4.92 -17.86
N TYR A 25 -7.52 -3.81 -17.98
CA TYR A 25 -7.07 -2.47 -17.65
C TYR A 25 -7.24 -2.24 -16.16
N PHE A 26 -6.12 -2.22 -15.42
CA PHE A 26 -6.12 -2.34 -13.97
C PHE A 26 -6.92 -1.23 -13.28
N TYR A 27 -6.67 0.04 -13.65
CA TYR A 27 -7.33 1.17 -13.02
C TYR A 27 -8.76 1.36 -13.52
N GLU A 28 -8.98 1.21 -14.82
CA GLU A 28 -10.29 1.39 -15.47
C GLU A 28 -11.30 0.31 -15.06
N GLU A 29 -10.91 -0.96 -15.13
CA GLU A 29 -11.80 -2.09 -14.87
C GLU A 29 -11.67 -2.62 -13.43
N GLY A 30 -10.47 -2.54 -12.85
CA GLY A 30 -10.15 -3.21 -11.58
C GLY A 30 -10.33 -2.37 -10.34
N VAL A 31 -10.14 -1.05 -10.42
CA VAL A 31 -10.29 -0.12 -9.28
C VAL A 31 -11.71 0.43 -9.22
N THR A 32 -12.66 -0.49 -9.04
CA THR A 32 -14.10 -0.19 -8.90
C THR A 32 -14.42 0.50 -7.57
N PRO A 33 -15.61 1.11 -7.38
CA PRO A 33 -15.96 1.79 -6.14
C PRO A 33 -15.85 0.92 -4.86
N GLY A 34 -16.05 -0.39 -4.97
CA GLY A 34 -15.83 -1.32 -3.85
C GLY A 34 -14.35 -1.46 -3.49
N VAL A 35 -13.49 -1.59 -4.50
CA VAL A 35 -12.02 -1.67 -4.33
C VAL A 35 -11.48 -0.35 -3.79
N VAL A 36 -11.99 0.80 -4.26
CA VAL A 36 -11.67 2.12 -3.72
C VAL A 36 -11.92 2.21 -2.22
N LYS A 37 -13.04 1.68 -1.71
CA LYS A 37 -13.32 1.68 -0.26
C LYS A 37 -12.28 0.91 0.55
N VAL A 38 -11.75 -0.19 0.01
CA VAL A 38 -10.68 -0.97 0.66
C VAL A 38 -9.37 -0.19 0.63
N ILE A 39 -9.03 0.44 -0.51
CA ILE A 39 -7.85 1.31 -0.66
C ILE A 39 -7.91 2.48 0.34
N GLU A 40 -9.06 3.15 0.46
CA GLU A 40 -9.26 4.23 1.42
C GLU A 40 -9.24 3.74 2.87
N GLY A 41 -9.73 2.53 3.13
CA GLY A 41 -9.61 1.87 4.44
C GLY A 41 -8.15 1.66 4.85
N LEU A 42 -7.35 1.12 3.94
CA LEU A 42 -5.92 0.95 4.12
C LEU A 42 -5.20 2.29 4.26
N ASP A 43 -5.58 3.31 3.46
CA ASP A 43 -4.98 4.64 3.56
C ASP A 43 -5.27 5.29 4.92
N ARG A 44 -6.47 5.12 5.49
CA ARG A 44 -6.78 5.59 6.84
C ARG A 44 -5.85 4.99 7.90
N GLU A 45 -5.54 3.69 7.82
CA GLU A 45 -4.57 3.05 8.71
C GLU A 45 -3.17 3.64 8.54
N ARG A 46 -2.73 3.84 7.29
CA ARG A 46 -1.43 4.46 6.99
C ARG A 46 -1.34 5.90 7.52
N LEU A 47 -2.40 6.69 7.35
CA LEU A 47 -2.46 8.07 7.85
C LEU A 47 -2.45 8.10 9.39
N ALA A 48 -3.20 7.21 10.04
CA ALA A 48 -3.22 7.08 11.50
C ALA A 48 -1.83 6.67 12.04
N LEU A 49 -1.15 5.73 11.37
CA LEU A 49 0.22 5.36 11.69
C LEU A 49 1.17 6.56 11.57
N GLY A 50 1.11 7.29 10.45
CA GLY A 50 1.90 8.51 10.26
C GLY A 50 1.68 9.53 11.38
N ALA A 51 0.42 9.81 11.71
CA ALA A 51 0.06 10.73 12.79
C ALA A 51 0.60 10.29 14.15
N ALA A 52 0.57 8.98 14.45
CA ALA A 52 1.11 8.43 15.70
C ALA A 52 2.65 8.56 15.80
N TYR A 53 3.34 8.64 14.67
CA TYR A 53 4.76 9.00 14.58
C TYR A 53 5.02 10.52 14.45
N GLY A 54 3.98 11.36 14.56
CA GLY A 54 4.10 12.81 14.40
C GLY A 54 4.31 13.27 12.95
N ILE A 55 4.05 12.41 11.96
CA ILE A 55 4.27 12.67 10.54
C ILE A 55 2.94 12.92 9.83
N ALA A 56 2.78 14.10 9.24
CA ALA A 56 1.63 14.43 8.40
C ALA A 56 1.80 13.82 6.98
N LEU A 57 1.16 12.68 6.75
CA LEU A 57 1.19 12.01 5.45
C LEU A 57 0.14 12.58 4.49
N THR A 58 0.47 12.66 3.20
CA THR A 58 -0.49 13.07 2.15
C THR A 58 -1.50 11.94 1.91
N PRO A 59 -2.82 12.17 1.96
CA PRO A 59 -3.84 11.18 1.60
C PRO A 59 -3.68 10.67 0.16
N VAL A 60 -4.08 9.43 -0.11
CA VAL A 60 -3.84 8.77 -1.41
C VAL A 60 -4.45 9.55 -2.59
N ALA A 61 -5.69 10.02 -2.48
CA ALA A 61 -6.36 10.78 -3.54
C ALA A 61 -5.64 12.10 -3.87
N GLU A 62 -5.26 12.85 -2.83
CA GLU A 62 -4.49 14.08 -2.97
C GLU A 62 -3.11 13.81 -3.57
N GLY A 63 -2.49 12.71 -3.16
CA GLY A 63 -1.20 12.26 -3.65
C GLY A 63 -1.19 11.98 -5.15
N PHE A 64 -2.21 11.26 -5.65
CA PHE A 64 -2.37 11.02 -7.08
C PHE A 64 -2.61 12.32 -7.85
N ALA A 65 -3.47 13.21 -7.34
CA ALA A 65 -3.72 14.50 -7.99
C ALA A 65 -2.48 15.40 -8.03
N LYS A 66 -1.68 15.43 -6.96
CA LYS A 66 -0.40 16.15 -6.91
C LYS A 66 0.64 15.59 -7.89
N ALA A 67 0.61 14.28 -8.14
CA ALA A 67 1.45 13.63 -9.14
C ALA A 67 1.02 13.90 -10.60
N GLY A 68 -0.05 14.69 -10.81
CA GLY A 68 -0.57 15.02 -12.14
C GLY A 68 -1.54 13.98 -12.71
N PHE A 69 -2.03 13.06 -11.87
CA PHE A 69 -3.07 12.11 -12.28
C PHE A 69 -4.46 12.69 -12.05
N GLY A 70 -5.27 12.71 -13.12
CA GLY A 70 -6.69 13.05 -13.07
C GLY A 70 -7.02 14.41 -12.42
N PRO A 71 -8.32 14.71 -12.25
CA PRO A 71 -8.78 15.88 -11.52
C PRO A 71 -8.59 15.70 -10.01
N ARG A 72 -8.44 16.80 -9.26
CA ARG A 72 -8.56 16.77 -7.79
C ARG A 72 -9.99 16.38 -7.39
N GLY A 73 -10.12 15.46 -6.44
CA GLY A 73 -11.41 14.98 -5.96
C GLY A 73 -11.24 13.75 -5.06
N ASP A 74 -12.30 12.95 -4.97
CA ASP A 74 -12.21 11.62 -4.36
C ASP A 74 -11.29 10.68 -5.15
N LEU A 75 -10.87 9.59 -4.51
CA LEU A 75 -9.90 8.67 -5.10
C LEU A 75 -10.40 8.07 -6.42
N TRP A 76 -11.69 7.76 -6.51
CA TRP A 76 -12.28 7.18 -7.72
C TRP A 76 -12.17 8.15 -8.90
N SER A 77 -12.52 9.42 -8.68
CA SER A 77 -12.49 10.49 -9.68
C SER A 77 -11.07 10.81 -10.13
N VAL A 78 -10.11 10.85 -9.19
CA VAL A 78 -8.70 11.10 -9.49
C VAL A 78 -8.12 9.96 -10.36
N ILE A 79 -8.44 8.71 -10.03
CA ILE A 79 -7.96 7.55 -10.78
C ILE A 79 -8.64 7.46 -12.16
N ASN A 80 -9.97 7.45 -12.21
CA ASN A 80 -10.73 7.21 -13.45
C ASN A 80 -10.72 8.44 -14.38
N GLY A 81 -10.47 9.63 -13.83
CA GLY A 81 -10.24 10.83 -14.64
C GLY A 81 -8.84 10.90 -15.28
N SER A 82 -7.93 9.96 -14.96
CA SER A 82 -6.57 9.94 -15.50
C SER A 82 -6.47 9.02 -16.72
N ARG A 83 -6.40 9.60 -17.92
CA ARG A 83 -6.18 8.85 -19.18
C ARG A 83 -4.93 7.97 -19.14
N MET A 84 -3.91 8.40 -18.41
CA MET A 84 -2.67 7.64 -18.29
C MET A 84 -2.90 6.38 -17.47
N LEU A 85 -3.58 6.48 -16.32
CA LEU A 85 -3.81 5.33 -15.44
C LEU A 85 -4.79 4.34 -16.06
N THR A 86 -5.88 4.82 -16.65
CA THR A 86 -6.93 3.97 -17.23
C THR A 86 -6.45 3.21 -18.47
N ALA A 87 -5.35 3.64 -19.09
CA ALA A 87 -4.69 2.90 -20.17
C ALA A 87 -3.74 1.78 -19.68
N LEU A 88 -3.45 1.69 -18.39
CA LEU A 88 -2.50 0.71 -17.85
C LEU A 88 -3.16 -0.66 -17.68
N ARG A 89 -2.51 -1.68 -18.25
CA ARG A 89 -2.90 -3.07 -18.06
C ARG A 89 -2.41 -3.62 -16.73
N ALA A 90 -3.20 -4.50 -16.16
CA ALA A 90 -2.84 -5.29 -14.99
C ALA A 90 -1.64 -6.20 -15.28
N PRO A 91 -0.90 -6.65 -14.25
CA PRO A 91 0.07 -7.71 -14.41
C PRO A 91 -0.60 -8.94 -15.04
N GLY A 92 0.10 -9.64 -15.93
CA GLY A 92 -0.43 -10.84 -16.58
C GLY A 92 -0.44 -12.09 -15.69
N GLN A 93 0.10 -11.99 -14.48
CA GLN A 93 0.24 -13.08 -13.50
C GLN A 93 0.22 -12.53 -12.08
N LEU A 94 -0.09 -13.39 -11.10
CA LEU A 94 -0.18 -13.01 -9.69
C LEU A 94 1.18 -12.92 -8.99
N ASP A 95 2.18 -13.67 -9.46
CA ASP A 95 3.57 -13.49 -9.01
C ASP A 95 4.19 -12.25 -9.67
N THR A 96 3.79 -11.09 -9.15
CA THR A 96 4.16 -9.76 -9.61
C THR A 96 4.78 -8.98 -8.45
N ARG A 97 5.70 -8.06 -8.76
CA ARG A 97 6.25 -7.12 -7.78
C ARG A 97 5.18 -6.29 -7.07
N TRP A 98 4.02 -6.11 -7.69
CA TRP A 98 2.85 -5.46 -7.07
C TRP A 98 2.33 -6.19 -5.83
N LEU A 99 2.69 -7.47 -5.64
CA LEU A 99 2.48 -8.22 -4.41
C LEU A 99 3.82 -8.50 -3.71
N THR A 100 4.80 -9.03 -4.44
CA THR A 100 6.06 -9.53 -3.85
C THR A 100 7.00 -8.44 -3.36
N GLU A 101 6.82 -7.18 -3.78
CA GLU A 101 7.52 -6.01 -3.26
C GLU A 101 6.61 -5.22 -2.31
N ASP A 102 5.41 -4.88 -2.77
CA ASP A 102 4.50 -3.98 -2.04
C ASP A 102 3.95 -4.57 -0.72
N ILE A 103 3.85 -5.90 -0.59
CA ILE A 103 3.43 -6.54 0.67
C ILE A 103 4.56 -6.58 1.70
N PRO A 104 5.69 -7.29 1.49
CA PRO A 104 6.70 -7.46 2.55
C PRO A 104 7.48 -6.17 2.87
N TYR A 105 7.67 -5.28 1.89
CA TYR A 105 8.39 -4.01 2.09
C TYR A 105 7.47 -2.82 2.35
N GLY A 106 6.17 -2.93 2.01
CA GLY A 106 5.16 -1.92 2.27
C GLY A 106 4.28 -2.29 3.46
N LEU A 107 3.25 -3.10 3.20
CA LEU A 107 2.22 -3.41 4.21
C LEU A 107 2.80 -4.02 5.49
N ALA A 108 3.65 -5.04 5.35
CA ALA A 108 4.22 -5.75 6.50
C ALA A 108 5.26 -4.90 7.27
N THR A 109 5.95 -4.00 6.58
CA THR A 109 6.79 -2.98 7.25
C THR A 109 5.94 -2.01 8.07
N TRP A 110 4.79 -1.57 7.53
CA TRP A 110 3.88 -0.69 8.26
C TRP A 110 3.27 -1.38 9.47
N THR A 111 2.87 -2.65 9.36
CA THR A 111 2.35 -3.40 10.51
C THR A 111 3.43 -3.55 11.59
N ALA A 112 4.69 -3.79 11.23
CA ALA A 112 5.80 -3.84 12.20
C ALA A 112 6.03 -2.48 12.90
N LEU A 113 5.96 -1.37 12.17
CA LEU A 113 6.01 -0.02 12.75
C LEU A 113 4.84 0.23 13.70
N ALA A 114 3.64 -0.22 13.33
CA ALA A 114 2.42 -0.04 14.11
C ALA A 114 2.43 -0.88 15.39
N GLU A 115 2.95 -2.12 15.33
CA GLU A 115 3.13 -3.02 16.48
C GLU A 115 3.96 -2.38 17.59
N LYS A 116 5.03 -1.65 17.25
CA LYS A 116 5.90 -0.99 18.22
C LYS A 116 5.16 0.04 19.10
N ILE A 117 4.09 0.63 18.58
CA ILE A 117 3.38 1.76 19.21
C ILE A 117 1.90 1.46 19.47
N GLY A 118 1.45 0.22 19.24
CA GLY A 118 0.07 -0.19 19.50
C GLY A 118 -0.98 0.41 18.56
N VAL A 119 -0.62 0.70 17.31
CA VAL A 119 -1.59 1.15 16.28
C VAL A 119 -2.17 -0.06 15.56
N GLU A 120 -3.49 -0.12 15.45
CA GLU A 120 -4.20 -1.20 14.75
C GLU A 120 -4.14 -1.03 13.23
N MET A 121 -3.88 -2.14 12.51
CA MET A 121 -3.85 -2.17 11.04
C MET A 121 -4.58 -3.40 10.45
N PRO A 122 -5.87 -3.60 10.77
CA PRO A 122 -6.62 -4.80 10.36
C PRO A 122 -6.76 -4.98 8.84
N VAL A 123 -6.90 -3.92 8.05
CA VAL A 123 -6.97 -3.98 6.59
C VAL A 123 -5.62 -4.40 6.03
N ALA A 124 -4.52 -3.77 6.47
CA ALA A 124 -3.18 -4.17 6.03
C ALA A 124 -2.89 -5.64 6.37
N ARG A 125 -3.17 -6.08 7.61
CA ARG A 125 -3.00 -7.49 8.03
C ARG A 125 -3.82 -8.46 7.20
N SER A 126 -5.07 -8.10 6.88
CA SER A 126 -5.94 -8.92 6.03
C SER A 126 -5.37 -9.08 4.61
N LEU A 127 -4.84 -8.00 4.03
CA LEU A 127 -4.22 -8.03 2.70
C LEU A 127 -2.91 -8.83 2.70
N ILE A 128 -2.09 -8.72 3.74
CA ILE A 128 -0.88 -9.55 3.92
C ILE A 128 -1.26 -11.04 3.98
N ALA A 129 -2.26 -11.39 4.80
CA ALA A 129 -2.72 -12.77 4.94
C ALA A 129 -3.25 -13.33 3.62
N LEU A 130 -4.09 -12.57 2.91
CA LEU A 130 -4.60 -12.96 1.59
C LEU A 130 -3.49 -13.10 0.56
N GLY A 131 -2.54 -12.16 0.49
CA GLY A 131 -1.41 -12.25 -0.44
C GLY A 131 -0.49 -13.43 -0.15
N SER A 132 -0.26 -13.71 1.14
CA SER A 132 0.53 -14.86 1.61
C SER A 132 -0.11 -16.17 1.16
N ALA A 133 -1.42 -16.32 1.39
CA ALA A 133 -2.19 -17.48 0.96
C ALA A 133 -2.23 -17.60 -0.58
N LEU A 134 -2.38 -16.49 -1.29
CA LEU A 134 -2.47 -16.46 -2.75
C LEU A 134 -1.19 -16.94 -3.42
N LEU A 135 -0.02 -16.55 -2.89
CA LEU A 135 1.29 -16.87 -3.48
C LEU A 135 2.01 -18.04 -2.79
N GLY A 136 1.43 -18.62 -1.74
CA GLY A 136 2.07 -19.69 -0.97
C GLY A 136 3.37 -19.25 -0.29
N ARG A 137 3.44 -17.97 0.11
CA ARG A 137 4.61 -17.34 0.74
C ARG A 137 4.24 -16.78 2.09
N ASP A 138 5.19 -16.75 3.01
CA ASP A 138 4.99 -16.12 4.31
C ASP A 138 5.50 -14.67 4.28
N PHE A 139 4.64 -13.74 3.84
CA PHE A 139 5.05 -12.34 3.75
C PHE A 139 5.27 -11.67 5.11
N GLU A 140 4.75 -12.25 6.19
CA GLU A 140 5.04 -11.77 7.54
C GLU A 140 6.48 -12.15 7.94
N ALA A 141 6.91 -13.38 7.64
CA ALA A 141 8.30 -13.80 7.84
C ALA A 141 9.29 -13.07 6.92
N GLU A 142 8.85 -12.67 5.72
CA GLU A 142 9.67 -11.93 4.76
C GLU A 142 9.69 -10.40 5.00
N ARG A 143 8.93 -9.91 5.99
CA ARG A 143 8.74 -8.48 6.21
C ARG A 143 10.06 -7.74 6.46
N ARG A 144 10.17 -6.51 5.95
CA ARG A 144 11.30 -5.64 6.28
C ARG A 144 11.05 -4.95 7.63
N ASP A 145 11.32 -5.68 8.70
CA ASP A 145 11.06 -5.22 10.06
C ASP A 145 12.01 -4.11 10.56
N LEU A 146 11.73 -3.61 11.76
CA LEU A 146 12.50 -2.52 12.39
C LEU A 146 13.96 -2.89 12.66
N ARG A 147 14.27 -4.18 12.85
CA ARG A 147 15.65 -4.66 13.02
C ARG A 147 16.40 -4.58 11.71
N ALA A 148 15.79 -5.04 10.63
CA ALA A 148 16.33 -4.96 9.29
C ALA A 148 16.52 -3.51 8.81
N LEU A 149 15.73 -2.57 9.34
CA LEU A 149 15.88 -1.13 9.14
C LEU A 149 16.86 -0.46 10.12
N GLY A 150 17.33 -1.16 11.16
CA GLY A 150 18.26 -0.63 12.16
C GLY A 150 17.64 0.42 13.11
N ILE A 151 16.31 0.42 13.25
CA ILE A 151 15.51 1.38 14.03
C ILE A 151 14.73 0.76 15.19
N ASP A 152 14.85 -0.55 15.44
CA ASP A 152 14.10 -1.28 16.49
C ASP A 152 14.22 -0.62 17.88
N ASN A 153 15.43 -0.14 18.22
CA ASN A 153 15.71 0.49 19.51
C ASN A 153 15.50 2.02 19.52
N LEU A 154 15.09 2.64 18.41
CA LEU A 154 14.84 4.08 18.39
C LEU A 154 13.50 4.40 19.07
N PRO A 155 13.47 5.40 19.99
CA PRO A 155 12.23 6.01 20.44
C PRO A 155 11.47 6.63 19.28
N VAL A 156 10.14 6.70 19.40
CA VAL A 156 9.25 7.25 18.37
C VAL A 156 9.62 8.70 18.06
N GLU A 157 9.92 9.47 19.12
CA GLU A 157 10.28 10.88 19.07
C GLU A 157 11.61 11.10 18.33
N SER A 158 12.50 10.11 18.37
CA SER A 158 13.80 10.15 17.69
C SER A 158 13.71 9.75 16.23
N LEU A 159 12.64 9.08 15.79
CA LEU A 159 12.54 8.56 14.42
C LEU A 159 12.51 9.70 13.39
N ALA A 160 11.72 10.75 13.63
CA ALA A 160 11.65 11.90 12.71
C ALA A 160 13.02 12.55 12.52
N ARG A 161 13.74 12.81 13.62
CA ARG A 161 15.12 13.34 13.56
C ARG A 161 16.07 12.39 12.84
N TYR A 162 15.99 11.10 13.12
CA TYR A 162 16.84 10.09 12.47
C TYR A 162 16.64 10.09 10.95
N LEU A 163 15.39 10.19 10.48
CA LEU A 163 15.08 10.25 9.05
C LEU A 163 15.58 11.55 8.38
N GLU A 164 15.61 12.67 9.10
CA GLU A 164 16.09 13.95 8.56
C GLU A 164 17.62 14.07 8.58
N THR A 165 18.28 13.54 9.61
CA THR A 165 19.69 13.83 9.91
C THR A 165 20.62 12.63 9.79
N GLY A 166 20.07 11.40 9.82
CA GLY A 166 20.84 10.17 9.99
C GLY A 166 21.41 9.97 11.41
N GLY A 167 21.24 10.93 12.31
CA GLY A 167 21.70 10.89 13.69
C GLY A 167 20.71 10.14 14.60
N LYS A 168 21.24 9.26 15.46
CA LYS A 168 20.45 8.50 16.45
C LYS A 168 20.41 9.17 17.84
N GLU A 169 21.13 10.28 18.01
CA GLU A 169 21.24 11.11 19.22
C GLU A 169 20.73 12.54 18.95
#